data_AF-W7EQG9-F1
#
_entry.id   AF-W7EQG9-F1
#
_cell.length_a   1.000
_cell.length_b   1.000
_cell.length_c   1.000
_cell.angle_alpha   90.00
_cell.angle_beta   90.00
_cell.angle_gamma   90.00
#
_symmetry.space_group_name_H-M   'P 1'
#
loop_
_entity.id
_entity.type
_entity.pdbx_description
1 polymer ?
#
loop_
_entity_poly.entity_id
_entity_poly.type
_entity_poly.pdbx_seq_one_letter_code
_entity_poly.pdbx_strand_id
1 'polypeptide(L)'
;MADQLLEQVRDAVEGQIDFEGQRLADMLSTVLLGAAGILAFIVGYMAQDIRLTLYIGLAGTALTFLVVVPPWPFYNKNPEGWLPKYNASSQYNIDVDGEKVG
;
A
#
# COMPACT_ATOMS: atom_id res chain seq x y z
N MET A 1 -9.48 -25.86 -10.40
CA MET A 1 -10.39 -24.69 -10.55
C MET A 1 -10.76 -24.11 -9.19
N ALA A 2 -11.37 -24.87 -8.27
CA ALA A 2 -11.73 -24.38 -6.94
C ALA A 2 -10.52 -24.03 -6.06
N ASP A 3 -9.47 -24.86 -6.07
CA ASP A 3 -8.26 -24.63 -5.25
C ASP A 3 -7.50 -23.36 -5.66
N GLN A 4 -7.45 -23.05 -6.95
CA GLN A 4 -6.83 -21.84 -7.49
C GLN A 4 -7.56 -20.56 -7.06
N LEU A 5 -8.90 -20.61 -6.99
CA LEU A 5 -9.70 -19.49 -6.48
C LEU A 5 -9.49 -19.30 -4.97
N LEU A 6 -9.38 -20.39 -4.21
CA LEU A 6 -9.08 -20.33 -2.78
C LEU A 6 -7.71 -19.70 -2.51
N GLU A 7 -6.70 -20.05 -3.31
CA GLU A 7 -5.36 -19.49 -3.20
C GLU A 7 -5.34 -18.01 -3.55
N GLN A 8 -6.01 -17.61 -4.64
CA GLN A 8 -6.16 -16.19 -5.01
C GLN A 8 -6.90 -15.37 -3.94
N VAL A 9 -7.95 -15.92 -3.34
CA VAL A 9 -8.66 -15.27 -2.24
C VAL A 9 -7.78 -15.17 -1.00
N ARG A 10 -7.02 -16.23 -0.69
CA ARG A 10 -6.09 -16.23 0.44
C ARG A 10 -5.03 -15.13 0.26
N ASP A 11 -4.41 -15.03 -0.90
CA ASP A 11 -3.40 -14.01 -1.18
C ASP A 11 -4.00 -12.59 -1.11
N ALA A 12 -5.23 -12.42 -1.61
CA ALA A 12 -5.93 -11.14 -1.52
C ALA A 12 -6.28 -10.75 -0.07
N VAL A 13 -6.61 -11.71 0.78
CA VAL A 13 -6.87 -11.51 2.22
C VAL A 13 -5.57 -11.30 3.00
N GLU A 14 -4.49 -11.94 2.61
CA GLU A 14 -3.15 -11.74 3.19
C GLU A 14 -2.67 -10.30 2.95
N GLY A 15 -3.11 -9.66 1.86
CA GLY A 15 -3.00 -8.21 1.71
C GLY A 15 -1.58 -7.71 1.43
N GLN A 16 -0.70 -8.59 0.96
CA GLN A 16 0.70 -8.23 0.74
C GLN A 16 0.82 -7.19 -0.38
N ILE A 17 1.49 -6.09 -0.09
CA ILE A 17 1.82 -5.01 -1.04
C ILE A 17 3.31 -4.68 -0.86
N ASP A 18 4.08 -4.69 -1.94
CA ASP A 18 5.51 -4.34 -1.94
C ASP A 18 5.75 -2.85 -1.60
N PHE A 19 6.95 -2.47 -1.16
CA PHE A 19 7.26 -1.11 -0.70
C PHE A 19 6.98 -0.03 -1.76
N GLU A 20 7.25 -0.31 -3.04
CA GLU A 20 6.96 0.65 -4.12
C GLU A 20 5.44 0.77 -4.32
N GLY A 21 4.72 -0.34 -4.19
CA GLY A 21 3.26 -0.41 -4.18
C GLY A 21 2.65 0.35 -3.01
N GLN A 22 3.22 0.25 -1.80
CA GLN A 22 2.77 1.01 -0.63
C GLN A 22 2.94 2.51 -0.84
N ARG A 23 4.08 2.94 -1.41
CA ARG A 23 4.30 4.35 -1.79
C ARG A 23 3.30 4.83 -2.83
N LEU A 24 2.99 4.00 -3.82
CA LEU A 24 1.99 4.31 -4.84
C LEU A 24 0.58 4.41 -4.23
N ALA A 25 0.24 3.48 -3.33
CA ALA A 25 -1.02 3.46 -2.59
C ALA A 25 -1.21 4.73 -1.76
N ASP A 26 -0.16 5.21 -1.07
CA ASP A 26 -0.19 6.45 -0.30
C ASP A 26 -0.39 7.69 -1.18
N MET A 27 0.35 7.76 -2.31
CA MET A 27 0.18 8.84 -3.28
C MET A 27 -1.24 8.87 -3.86
N LEU A 28 -1.77 7.71 -4.28
CA LEU A 28 -3.12 7.61 -4.82
C LEU A 28 -4.18 7.97 -3.79
N SER A 29 -4.02 7.57 -2.53
CA SER A 29 -4.93 7.96 -1.44
C SER A 29 -5.06 9.47 -1.33
N THR A 30 -3.92 10.15 -1.27
CA THR A 30 -3.87 11.62 -1.14
C THR A 30 -4.49 12.31 -2.35
N VAL A 31 -4.11 11.89 -3.56
CA VAL A 31 -4.58 12.51 -4.81
C VAL A 31 -6.07 12.28 -5.02
N LEU A 32 -6.55 11.05 -4.85
CA LEU A 32 -7.94 10.68 -5.11
C LEU A 32 -8.89 11.31 -4.07
N LEU A 33 -8.57 11.24 -2.77
CA LEU A 33 -9.39 11.89 -1.73
C LEU A 33 -9.35 13.41 -1.86
N GLY A 34 -8.20 13.98 -2.16
CA GLY A 34 -8.07 15.42 -2.41
C GLY A 34 -8.95 15.87 -3.58
N ALA A 35 -8.88 15.16 -4.71
CA ALA A 35 -9.72 15.44 -5.88
C ALA A 35 -11.21 15.27 -5.58
N ALA A 36 -11.60 14.19 -4.90
CA ALA A 36 -12.98 13.95 -4.49
C ALA A 36 -13.51 15.08 -3.59
N GLY A 37 -12.71 15.54 -2.63
CA GLY A 37 -13.06 16.65 -1.74
C GLY A 37 -13.26 17.97 -2.49
N ILE A 38 -12.35 18.31 -3.42
CA ILE A 38 -12.47 19.50 -4.27
C ILE A 38 -13.74 19.43 -5.13
N LEU A 39 -14.00 18.29 -5.77
CA LEU A 39 -15.21 18.10 -6.59
C LEU A 39 -16.49 18.17 -5.77
N ALA A 40 -16.53 17.49 -4.63
CA ALA A 40 -17.67 17.53 -3.70
C ALA A 40 -17.97 18.97 -3.26
N PHE A 41 -16.94 19.73 -2.91
CA PHE A 41 -17.07 21.12 -2.50
C PHE A 41 -17.61 22.01 -3.64
N ILE A 42 -17.01 21.95 -4.84
CA ILE A 42 -17.44 22.80 -5.97
C ILE A 42 -18.88 22.50 -6.35
N VAL A 43 -19.22 21.22 -6.56
CA VAL A 43 -20.57 20.82 -7.00
C VAL A 43 -21.61 21.13 -5.92
N GLY A 44 -21.31 20.79 -4.67
CA GLY A 44 -22.19 21.05 -3.53
C GLY A 44 -22.42 22.53 -3.29
N TYR A 45 -21.37 23.36 -3.44
CA TYR A 45 -21.49 24.81 -3.37
C TYR A 45 -22.35 25.38 -4.50
N MET A 46 -22.14 24.96 -5.75
CA MET A 46 -22.97 25.45 -6.86
C MET A 46 -24.45 25.03 -6.71
N ALA A 47 -24.71 23.85 -6.17
CA ALA A 47 -26.06 23.35 -5.91
C ALA A 47 -26.70 23.90 -4.62
N GLN A 48 -25.91 24.53 -3.74
CA GLN A 48 -26.32 24.94 -2.39
C GLN A 48 -26.92 23.78 -1.56
N ASP A 49 -26.42 22.56 -1.76
CA ASP A 49 -26.93 21.34 -1.11
C ASP A 49 -25.81 20.55 -0.41
N ILE A 50 -25.83 20.57 0.93
CA ILE A 50 -24.86 19.84 1.75
C ILE A 50 -24.99 18.32 1.65
N ARG A 51 -26.19 17.79 1.39
CA ARG A 51 -26.37 16.34 1.23
C ARG A 51 -25.68 15.86 -0.05
N LEU A 52 -25.79 16.64 -1.12
CA LEU A 52 -25.11 16.36 -2.38
C LEU A 52 -23.58 16.37 -2.20
N THR A 53 -23.03 17.36 -1.48
CA THR A 53 -21.60 17.37 -1.09
C THR A 53 -21.19 16.07 -0.41
N LEU A 54 -21.97 15.64 0.59
CA LEU A 54 -21.69 14.43 1.35
C LEU A 54 -21.78 13.17 0.48
N TYR A 55 -22.77 13.06 -0.39
CA TYR A 55 -22.89 11.91 -1.29
C TYR A 55 -21.71 11.81 -2.27
N ILE A 56 -21.28 12.93 -2.85
CA ILE A 56 -20.11 12.95 -3.74
C ILE A 56 -18.84 12.60 -2.97
N GLY A 57 -18.65 13.16 -1.77
CA GLY A 57 -17.53 12.84 -0.90
C GLY A 57 -17.48 11.36 -0.51
N LEU A 58 -18.62 10.78 -0.10
CA LEU A 58 -18.72 9.36 0.25
C LEU A 58 -18.46 8.46 -0.96
N ALA A 59 -19.00 8.80 -2.13
CA ALA A 59 -18.76 8.07 -3.36
C ALA A 59 -17.27 8.10 -3.75
N GLY A 60 -16.63 9.27 -3.66
CA GLY A 60 -15.20 9.42 -3.94
C GLY A 60 -14.31 8.66 -2.94
N THR A 61 -14.66 8.67 -1.65
CA THR A 61 -13.96 7.89 -0.63
C THR A 61 -14.12 6.39 -0.85
N ALA A 62 -15.34 5.92 -1.16
CA ALA A 62 -15.58 4.52 -1.48
C ALA A 62 -14.78 4.06 -2.71
N LEU A 63 -14.75 4.88 -3.76
CA LEU A 63 -13.92 4.63 -4.95
C LEU A 63 -12.44 4.57 -4.59
N THR A 64 -11.96 5.51 -3.76
CA THR A 64 -10.56 5.49 -3.32
C THR A 64 -10.23 4.21 -2.56
N PHE A 65 -11.10 3.76 -1.65
CA PHE A 65 -10.88 2.50 -0.95
C PHE A 65 -10.81 1.31 -1.89
N LEU A 66 -11.67 1.25 -2.91
CA LEU A 66 -11.60 0.20 -3.92
C LEU A 66 -10.27 0.22 -4.70
N VAL A 67 -9.73 1.40 -4.97
CA VAL A 67 -8.46 1.52 -5.71
C VAL A 67 -7.26 1.18 -4.83
N VAL A 68 -7.24 1.62 -3.57
CA VAL A 68 -6.04 1.59 -2.73
C VAL A 68 -5.95 0.36 -1.83
N VAL A 69 -7.07 -0.11 -1.26
CA VAL A 69 -7.05 -1.12 -0.19
C VAL A 69 -6.76 -2.54 -0.69
N PRO A 70 -7.39 -3.04 -1.77
CA PRO A 70 -7.10 -4.38 -2.23
C PRO A 70 -5.65 -4.46 -2.74
N PRO A 71 -4.95 -5.59 -2.50
CA PRO A 71 -3.58 -5.81 -2.98
C PRO A 71 -3.59 -6.13 -4.48
N TRP A 72 -3.97 -5.17 -5.32
CA TRP A 72 -4.05 -5.37 -6.76
C TRP A 72 -2.71 -5.82 -7.33
N PRO A 73 -2.70 -6.63 -8.41
CA PRO A 73 -1.46 -7.13 -9.00
C PRO A 73 -0.45 -6.04 -9.40
N PHE A 74 -0.89 -4.81 -9.64
CA PHE A 74 0.01 -3.69 -9.98
C PHE A 74 0.79 -3.12 -8.79
N TYR A 75 0.36 -3.40 -7.56
CA TYR A 75 1.04 -3.03 -6.32
C TYR A 75 2.16 -4.01 -5.91
N ASN A 76 2.34 -5.11 -6.66
CA ASN A 76 3.30 -6.16 -6.34
C ASN A 76 4.25 -6.46 -7.52
N LYS A 77 4.67 -5.42 -8.24
CA LYS A 77 5.53 -5.55 -9.43
C LYS A 77 7.02 -5.53 -9.11
N ASN A 78 7.41 -5.12 -7.91
CA ASN A 78 8.80 -4.95 -7.49
C ASN A 78 9.08 -5.85 -6.27
N PRO A 79 9.30 -7.15 -6.47
CA PRO A 79 9.59 -8.06 -5.37
C PRO A 79 10.87 -7.64 -4.66
N GLU A 80 10.80 -7.55 -3.33
CA GLU A 80 11.92 -7.11 -2.51
C GLU A 80 12.91 -8.23 -2.26
N GLY A 81 14.19 -7.94 -2.52
CA GLY A 81 15.30 -8.82 -2.17
C GLY A 81 15.63 -8.71 -0.69
N TRP A 82 14.97 -9.49 0.15
CA TRP A 82 15.29 -9.56 1.58
C TRP A 82 16.70 -10.13 1.80
N LEU A 83 17.45 -9.54 2.73
CA LEU A 83 18.74 -10.08 3.17
C LEU A 83 18.54 -11.49 3.75
N PRO A 84 19.50 -12.42 3.52
CA PRO A 84 19.44 -13.72 4.14
C PRO A 84 19.46 -13.59 5.66
N LYS A 85 18.79 -14.52 6.35
CA LYS A 85 18.78 -14.58 7.81
C LYS A 85 20.21 -14.51 8.33
N TYR A 86 20.43 -13.65 9.33
CA TYR A 86 21.74 -13.52 9.96
C TYR A 86 22.19 -14.88 10.51
N ASN A 87 23.21 -15.47 9.90
CA ASN A 87 23.85 -16.68 10.42
C ASN A 87 24.83 -16.25 11.51
N ALA A 88 24.48 -16.53 12.77
CA ALA A 88 25.32 -16.27 13.95
C ALA A 88 26.65 -17.07 13.95
N SER A 89 26.92 -17.86 12.91
CA SER A 89 28.17 -18.58 12.66
C SER A 89 29.16 -17.78 11.79
N SER A 90 29.13 -16.46 11.87
CA SER A 90 30.21 -15.64 11.33
C SER A 90 31.18 -15.41 12.48
N GLN A 91 32.27 -16.17 12.54
CA GLN A 91 33.36 -15.95 13.48
C GLN A 91 33.84 -14.50 13.32
N TYR A 92 33.45 -13.64 14.26
CA TYR A 92 33.81 -12.23 14.25
C TYR A 92 35.33 -12.15 14.45
N ASN A 93 36.08 -11.97 13.36
CA ASN A 93 37.47 -11.56 13.45
C ASN A 93 37.48 -10.06 13.70
N ILE A 94 37.34 -9.67 14.96
CA ILE A 94 37.51 -8.29 15.38
C ILE A 94 39.03 -8.06 15.44
N ASP A 95 39.53 -7.26 14.51
CA ASP A 95 40.91 -6.81 14.50
C ASP A 95 40.98 -5.51 15.31
N VAL A 96 41.68 -5.55 16.44
CA VAL A 96 41.99 -4.36 17.25
C VAL A 96 43.50 -4.21 17.21
N ASP A 97 43.97 -3.12 16.61
CA ASP A 97 45.38 -2.77 16.49
C ASP A 97 46.26 -3.86 15.82
N GLY A 98 45.73 -4.57 14.83
CA GLY A 98 46.48 -5.58 14.06
C GLY A 98 46.58 -6.95 14.75
N GLU A 99 45.92 -7.14 15.89
CA GLU A 99 45.80 -8.44 16.54
C GLU A 99 44.36 -8.95 16.44
N LYS A 100 44.23 -10.17 15.92
CA LYS A 100 42.95 -10.85 15.79
C LYS A 100 42.59 -11.50 17.11
N VAL A 101 41.56 -10.99 17.77
CA VAL A 101 40.98 -11.62 18.96
C VAL A 101 39.64 -12.24 18.57
N GLY A 102 39.66 -13.54 18.29
CA GLY A 102 38.51 -14.35 17.91
C GLY A 102 38.82 -15.84 17.95
#